data_AF-A0A0P1H3T0-F1
#
_entry.id   AF-A0A0P1H3T0-F1
#
_cell.length_a   1.000
_cell.length_b   1.000
_cell.length_c   1.000
_cell.angle_alpha   90.00
_cell.angle_beta   90.00
_cell.angle_gamma   90.00
#
_symmetry.space_group_name_H-M   'P 1'
#
loop_
_entity.id
_entity.type
_entity.pdbx_description
1 polymer ?
#
loop_
_entity_poly.entity_id
_entity_poly.type
_entity_poly.pdbx_seq_one_letter_code
_entity_poly.pdbx_strand_id
1 'polypeptide(L)'
;MSNQQISDVKLLLQKWGREVCGDLDPSGIYCFGSLIYQDGAQFNDGSDVDLLVTMPEIPDGIERANWLERLLEHKTRLEDDLGKLLRRRDRSALICSVVAVTPLEIAADLHKGGSPAFFSENNFLNLDTGAVEIGVAGAGTQPIAERLVGECVKFTQNFRNQYLGVNALGDERLEPFTDPTDAAPKQCMRHAAMVRFLEDDGDGDPGAEYDVDIGANRLTVLLDERRGQLRDLVARYGSRRGGRTARAPLSSKDQLLLAELVFDAAVRVEAKPAATEAAPKKPSTHGAHSTVTFAERFASAFPGVRGVEWFNDDKAIRMRLARLLAEPLEFEDSTPFWWSRGSSNLHISHYEERDGIVMINFDEMKVRRVAAVNCRLHQAFSKVPKRPIENIEFSHDV
;
A
#
# COMPACT_ATOMS: atom_id res chain seq x y z
N MET A 1 -11.83 14.93 -37.74
CA MET A 1 -12.39 16.22 -37.26
C MET A 1 -11.85 17.38 -38.11
N SER A 2 -12.39 18.60 -38.00
CA SER A 2 -11.80 19.76 -38.70
C SER A 2 -10.57 20.29 -37.96
N ASN A 3 -9.63 20.92 -38.68
CA ASN A 3 -8.46 21.56 -38.06
C ASN A 3 -8.88 22.64 -37.04
N GLN A 4 -10.00 23.33 -37.29
CA GLN A 4 -10.57 24.29 -36.35
C GLN A 4 -10.97 23.62 -35.03
N GLN A 5 -11.67 22.48 -35.10
CA GLN A 5 -12.12 21.77 -33.91
C GLN A 5 -10.93 21.25 -33.08
N ILE A 6 -9.86 20.77 -33.73
CA ILE A 6 -8.61 20.38 -33.05
C ILE A 6 -7.99 21.59 -32.35
N SER A 7 -7.93 22.75 -33.01
CA SER A 7 -7.43 23.99 -32.41
C SER A 7 -8.27 24.42 -31.21
N ASP A 8 -9.60 24.32 -31.29
CA ASP A 8 -10.51 24.67 -30.21
C ASP A 8 -10.31 23.76 -28.99
N VAL A 9 -10.08 22.46 -29.21
CA VAL A 9 -9.74 21.51 -28.13
C VAL A 9 -8.44 21.91 -27.47
N LYS A 10 -7.37 22.20 -28.24
CA LYS A 10 -6.09 22.66 -27.67
C LYS A 10 -6.25 23.92 -26.82
N LEU A 11 -7.04 24.90 -27.28
CA LEU A 11 -7.31 26.13 -26.52
C LEU A 11 -8.10 25.86 -25.23
N LEU A 12 -9.08 24.94 -25.27
CA LEU A 12 -9.80 24.49 -24.07
C LEU A 12 -8.84 23.83 -23.07
N LEU A 13 -7.95 22.94 -23.54
CA LEU A 13 -6.98 22.27 -22.69
C LEU A 13 -5.98 23.24 -22.06
N GLN A 14 -5.49 24.23 -22.80
CA GLN A 14 -4.62 25.28 -22.24
C GLN A 14 -5.35 26.14 -21.19
N LYS A 15 -6.62 26.46 -21.43
CA LYS A 15 -7.43 27.18 -20.44
C LYS A 15 -7.59 26.36 -19.16
N TRP A 16 -7.98 25.08 -19.30
CA TRP A 16 -8.09 24.15 -18.18
C TRP A 16 -6.75 24.01 -17.44
N GLY A 17 -5.64 23.86 -18.17
CA GLY A 17 -4.31 23.78 -17.59
C GLY A 17 -3.98 24.98 -16.70
N ARG A 18 -4.30 26.21 -17.13
CA ARG A 18 -4.12 27.41 -16.31
C ARG A 18 -4.99 27.43 -15.05
N GLU A 19 -6.23 26.94 -15.13
CA GLU A 19 -7.12 26.84 -13.97
C GLU A 19 -6.58 25.83 -12.94
N VAL A 20 -6.08 24.68 -13.41
CA VAL A 20 -5.43 23.68 -12.55
C VAL A 20 -4.14 24.24 -11.95
N CYS A 21 -3.31 24.93 -12.72
CA CYS A 21 -2.08 25.54 -12.21
C CYS A 21 -2.35 26.56 -11.11
N GLY A 22 -3.39 27.39 -11.26
CA GLY A 22 -3.75 28.38 -10.25
C GLY A 22 -4.27 27.80 -8.93
N ASP A 23 -4.73 26.54 -8.91
CA ASP A 23 -5.33 25.90 -7.73
C ASP A 23 -4.43 24.84 -7.08
N LEU A 24 -3.69 24.07 -7.90
CA LEU A 24 -2.98 22.86 -7.48
C LEU A 24 -1.47 22.90 -7.66
N ASP A 25 -0.94 23.90 -8.37
CA ASP A 25 0.49 24.11 -8.61
C ASP A 25 1.24 22.82 -9.07
N PRO A 26 0.77 22.14 -10.15
CA PRO A 26 1.48 20.98 -10.69
C PRO A 26 2.82 21.40 -11.29
N SER A 27 3.82 20.51 -11.21
CA SER A 27 5.13 20.69 -11.83
C SER A 27 5.07 20.74 -13.35
N GLY A 28 4.00 20.24 -13.96
CA GLY A 28 3.76 20.31 -15.40
C GLY A 28 2.42 19.70 -15.81
N ILE A 29 1.85 20.19 -16.91
CA ILE A 29 0.64 19.65 -17.51
C ILE A 29 0.86 19.53 -19.02
N TYR A 30 0.63 18.33 -19.54
CA TYR A 30 0.89 18.01 -20.93
C TYR A 30 -0.29 17.26 -21.57
N CYS A 31 -0.45 17.44 -22.87
CA CYS A 31 -1.27 16.56 -23.69
C CYS A 31 -0.38 15.68 -24.56
N PHE A 32 -0.75 14.42 -24.74
CA PHE A 32 -0.04 13.49 -25.62
C PHE A 32 -1.02 12.67 -26.46
N GLY A 33 -0.49 11.71 -27.22
CA GLY A 33 -1.31 10.79 -28.00
C GLY A 33 -1.93 11.40 -29.27
N SER A 34 -3.11 10.92 -29.64
CA SER A 34 -3.69 11.13 -30.97
C SER A 34 -4.02 12.58 -31.32
N LEU A 35 -4.26 13.44 -30.32
CA LEU A 35 -4.57 14.86 -30.52
C LEU A 35 -3.38 15.67 -31.05
N ILE A 36 -2.15 15.25 -30.74
CA ILE A 36 -0.93 15.94 -31.16
C ILE A 36 -0.11 15.15 -32.17
N TYR A 37 -0.31 13.83 -32.25
CA TYR A 37 0.34 13.00 -33.24
C TYR A 37 -0.05 13.44 -34.66
N GLN A 38 0.96 13.80 -35.47
CA GLN A 38 0.78 14.33 -36.84
C GLN A 38 -0.27 15.45 -36.89
N ASP A 39 -0.15 16.42 -35.97
CA ASP A 39 -1.07 17.57 -35.85
C ASP A 39 -2.55 17.19 -35.67
N GLY A 40 -2.82 16.04 -35.07
CA GLY A 40 -4.17 15.56 -34.79
C GLY A 40 -4.80 14.80 -35.96
N ALA A 41 -4.01 14.38 -36.96
CA ALA A 41 -4.51 13.61 -38.11
C ALA A 41 -5.23 12.32 -37.71
N GLN A 42 -4.89 11.73 -36.56
CA GLN A 42 -5.52 10.51 -36.03
C GLN A 42 -6.66 10.79 -35.04
N PHE A 43 -6.88 12.06 -34.67
CA PHE A 43 -7.92 12.44 -33.73
C PHE A 43 -9.30 12.46 -34.39
N ASN A 44 -10.18 11.58 -33.92
CA ASN A 44 -11.50 11.32 -34.50
C ASN A 44 -12.59 11.21 -33.42
N ASP A 45 -13.83 10.95 -33.85
CA ASP A 45 -15.00 10.89 -32.98
C ASP A 45 -14.99 9.73 -31.98
N GLY A 46 -14.04 8.80 -32.08
CA GLY A 46 -13.78 7.75 -31.11
C GLY A 46 -12.52 8.00 -30.26
N SER A 47 -11.70 8.99 -30.59
CA SER A 47 -10.47 9.30 -29.86
C SER A 47 -10.76 9.90 -28.50
N ASP A 48 -9.95 9.52 -27.52
CA ASP A 48 -9.82 10.17 -26.22
C ASP A 48 -8.74 11.25 -26.25
N VAL A 49 -8.80 12.15 -25.27
CA VAL A 49 -7.77 13.13 -24.99
C VAL A 49 -6.88 12.60 -23.87
N ASP A 50 -5.62 12.33 -24.20
CA ASP A 50 -4.63 11.87 -23.24
C ASP A 50 -3.89 13.04 -22.60
N LEU A 51 -3.92 13.08 -21.26
CA LEU A 51 -3.30 14.11 -20.45
C LEU A 51 -2.31 13.50 -19.46
N LEU A 52 -1.18 14.17 -19.30
CA LEU A 52 -0.19 13.90 -18.26
C LEU A 52 -0.18 15.10 -17.31
N VAL A 53 -0.33 14.82 -16.01
CA VAL A 53 -0.24 15.84 -14.96
C VAL A 53 0.85 15.43 -14.00
N THR A 54 1.91 16.22 -13.92
CA THR A 54 3.03 16.00 -13.00
C THR A 54 2.72 16.72 -11.69
N MET A 55 2.55 15.95 -10.62
CA MET A 55 2.30 16.48 -9.27
C MET A 55 3.47 17.37 -8.82
N PRO A 56 3.24 18.32 -7.89
CA PRO A 56 4.33 18.86 -7.10
C PRO A 56 4.94 17.75 -6.23
N GLU A 57 6.09 18.04 -5.60
CA GLU A 57 6.70 17.11 -4.66
C GLU A 57 5.82 16.97 -3.41
N ILE A 58 5.08 15.85 -3.32
CA ILE A 58 4.19 15.53 -2.21
C ILE A 58 4.62 14.17 -1.63
N PRO A 59 5.38 14.16 -0.53
CA PRO A 59 6.01 12.94 -0.02
C PRO A 59 5.02 11.98 0.67
N ASP A 60 3.90 12.48 1.20
CA ASP A 60 2.93 11.66 1.92
C ASP A 60 1.74 11.26 1.04
N GLY A 61 1.37 9.97 1.08
CA GLY A 61 0.30 9.40 0.26
C GLY A 61 -1.10 9.90 0.58
N ILE A 62 -1.37 10.35 1.82
CA ILE A 62 -2.67 10.92 2.18
C ILE A 62 -2.80 12.30 1.52
N GLU A 63 -1.75 13.10 1.57
CA GLU A 63 -1.72 14.41 0.90
C GLU A 63 -1.80 14.27 -0.63
N ARG A 64 -1.15 13.26 -1.23
CA ARG A 64 -1.33 12.97 -2.67
C ARG A 64 -2.77 12.58 -3.01
N ALA A 65 -3.41 11.75 -2.19
CA ALA A 65 -4.82 11.39 -2.41
C ALA A 65 -5.76 12.61 -2.30
N ASN A 66 -5.51 13.53 -1.36
CA ASN A 66 -6.26 14.79 -1.24
C ASN A 66 -6.02 15.71 -2.43
N TRP A 67 -4.78 15.80 -2.92
CA TRP A 67 -4.45 16.57 -4.11
C TRP A 67 -5.15 16.01 -5.36
N LEU A 68 -5.20 14.68 -5.49
CA LEU A 68 -5.90 13.98 -6.57
C LEU A 68 -7.42 14.17 -6.52
N GLU A 69 -8.02 14.23 -5.33
CA GLU A 69 -9.43 14.55 -5.15
C GLU A 69 -9.76 15.95 -5.68
N ARG A 70 -8.90 16.94 -5.40
CA ARG A 70 -9.07 18.29 -5.97
C ARG A 70 -8.85 18.29 -7.49
N LEU A 71 -7.87 17.55 -8.00
CA LEU A 71 -7.67 17.40 -9.45
C LEU A 71 -8.90 16.78 -10.13
N LEU A 72 -9.56 15.81 -9.47
CA LEU A 72 -10.77 15.18 -9.98
C LEU A 72 -11.88 16.21 -10.23
N GLU A 73 -12.05 17.20 -9.36
CA GLU A 73 -13.04 18.27 -9.55
C GLU A 73 -12.79 19.11 -10.82
N HIS A 74 -11.51 19.38 -11.14
CA HIS A 74 -11.14 20.06 -12.39
C HIS A 74 -11.33 19.13 -13.59
N LYS A 75 -11.00 17.85 -13.45
CA LYS A 75 -11.13 16.85 -14.52
C LYS A 75 -12.59 16.62 -14.89
N THR A 76 -13.51 16.52 -13.92
CA THR A 76 -14.94 16.32 -14.19
C THR A 76 -15.54 17.50 -14.96
N ARG A 77 -15.11 18.73 -14.66
CA ARG A 77 -15.50 19.91 -15.46
C ARG A 77 -14.96 19.84 -16.89
N LEU A 78 -13.71 19.41 -17.06
CA LEU A 78 -13.12 19.23 -18.39
C LEU A 78 -13.87 18.19 -19.23
N GLU A 79 -14.28 17.06 -18.65
CA GLU A 79 -15.11 16.05 -19.33
C GLU A 79 -16.40 16.64 -19.88
N ASP A 80 -17.09 17.46 -19.09
CA ASP A 80 -18.31 18.14 -19.51
C ASP A 80 -18.06 19.12 -20.68
N ASP A 81 -17.03 19.96 -20.55
CA ASP A 81 -16.65 20.94 -21.56
C ASP A 81 -16.18 20.29 -22.87
N LEU A 82 -15.36 19.23 -22.79
CA LEU A 82 -14.95 18.45 -23.96
C LEU A 82 -16.15 17.80 -24.63
N GLY A 83 -17.08 17.21 -23.87
CA GLY A 83 -18.27 16.59 -24.45
C GLY A 83 -19.17 17.59 -25.17
N LYS A 84 -19.28 18.83 -24.66
CA LYS A 84 -19.99 19.93 -25.33
C LYS A 84 -19.28 20.36 -26.61
N LEU A 85 -17.97 20.59 -26.53
CA LEU A 85 -17.15 21.06 -27.66
C LEU A 85 -17.11 20.03 -28.79
N LEU A 86 -16.88 18.75 -28.45
CA LEU A 86 -16.81 17.65 -29.40
C LEU A 86 -18.19 17.13 -29.83
N ARG A 87 -19.29 17.66 -29.26
CA ARG A 87 -20.67 17.25 -29.52
C ARG A 87 -20.87 15.74 -29.38
N ARG A 88 -20.23 15.13 -28.37
CA ARG A 88 -20.32 13.69 -28.10
C ARG A 88 -21.74 13.36 -27.66
N ARG A 89 -22.41 12.49 -28.43
CA ARG A 89 -23.79 12.05 -28.13
C ARG A 89 -23.82 11.15 -26.90
N ASP A 90 -22.82 10.29 -26.77
CA ASP A 90 -22.63 9.47 -25.59
C ASP A 90 -21.81 10.26 -24.56
N ARG A 91 -22.46 10.56 -23.44
CA ARG A 91 -21.88 11.29 -22.30
C ARG A 91 -21.42 10.34 -21.18
N SER A 92 -21.70 9.03 -21.34
CA SER A 92 -21.31 7.98 -20.40
C SER A 92 -19.91 7.45 -20.66
N ALA A 93 -19.38 7.64 -21.87
CA ALA A 93 -17.99 7.34 -22.19
C ALA A 93 -17.03 8.39 -21.63
N LEU A 94 -15.85 7.96 -21.20
CA LEU A 94 -14.74 8.86 -20.85
C LEU A 94 -14.22 9.53 -22.12
N ILE A 95 -14.06 10.85 -22.08
CA ILE A 95 -13.54 11.64 -23.21
C ILE A 95 -12.07 11.96 -22.98
N CYS A 96 -11.63 12.08 -21.73
CA CYS A 96 -10.23 12.31 -21.41
C CYS A 96 -9.69 11.34 -20.34
N SER A 97 -8.43 10.97 -20.51
CA SER A 97 -7.67 10.13 -19.60
C SER A 97 -6.55 10.96 -18.99
N VAL A 98 -6.47 10.98 -17.66
CA VAL A 98 -5.40 11.67 -16.94
C VAL A 98 -4.44 10.65 -16.33
N VAL A 99 -3.17 10.74 -16.71
CA VAL A 99 -2.06 10.04 -16.06
C VAL A 99 -1.44 11.03 -15.07
N ALA A 100 -1.76 10.89 -13.79
CA ALA A 100 -1.20 11.73 -12.73
C ALA A 100 0.03 11.03 -12.12
N VAL A 101 1.18 11.71 -12.14
CA VAL A 101 2.48 11.12 -11.78
C VAL A 101 3.27 12.00 -10.83
N THR A 102 4.07 11.39 -9.98
CA THR A 102 5.04 12.08 -9.10
C THR A 102 6.33 12.42 -9.86
N PRO A 103 7.14 13.35 -9.35
CA PRO A 103 8.48 13.59 -9.89
C PRO A 103 9.37 12.34 -9.95
N LEU A 104 9.24 11.45 -8.96
CA LEU A 104 9.95 10.15 -8.95
C LEU A 104 9.57 9.27 -10.15
N GLU A 105 8.29 9.20 -10.50
CA GLU A 105 7.83 8.41 -11.66
C GLU A 105 8.36 8.94 -12.99
N ILE A 106 8.45 10.28 -13.13
CA ILE A 106 9.10 10.91 -14.29
C ILE A 106 10.58 10.54 -14.32
N ALA A 107 11.29 10.76 -13.20
CA ALA A 107 12.73 10.50 -13.11
C ALA A 107 13.08 9.03 -13.40
N ALA A 108 12.21 8.10 -12.97
CA ALA A 108 12.37 6.67 -13.22
C ALA A 108 11.91 6.21 -14.61
N ASP A 109 11.25 7.08 -15.37
CA ASP A 109 10.59 6.79 -16.62
C ASP A 109 9.61 5.58 -16.56
N LEU A 110 8.77 5.56 -15.51
CA LEU A 110 7.88 4.44 -15.24
C LEU A 110 6.42 4.76 -15.58
N HIS A 111 5.96 4.24 -16.71
CA HIS A 111 4.56 4.31 -17.12
C HIS A 111 3.78 3.04 -16.72
N LYS A 112 2.53 3.20 -16.27
CA LYS A 112 1.60 2.13 -15.86
C LYS A 112 1.41 1.03 -16.92
N GLY A 113 1.58 1.37 -18.19
CA GLY A 113 1.49 0.43 -19.32
C GLY A 113 2.75 -0.41 -19.54
N GLY A 114 3.83 -0.15 -18.79
CA GLY A 114 5.12 -0.83 -18.97
C GLY A 114 5.86 -0.41 -20.24
N SER A 115 5.41 0.65 -20.93
CA SER A 115 6.08 1.21 -22.09
C SER A 115 7.42 1.81 -21.66
N PRO A 116 8.56 1.29 -22.16
CA PRO A 116 9.87 1.87 -21.86
C PRO A 116 9.98 3.26 -22.51
N ALA A 117 10.80 4.12 -21.91
CA ALA A 117 11.10 5.45 -22.43
C ALA A 117 9.86 6.35 -22.66
N PHE A 118 8.77 6.10 -21.93
CA PHE A 118 7.49 6.74 -22.21
C PHE A 118 7.55 8.25 -21.95
N PHE A 119 8.14 8.67 -20.84
CA PHE A 119 8.29 10.07 -20.50
C PHE A 119 9.52 10.70 -21.13
N SER A 120 10.55 9.93 -21.52
CA SER A 120 11.75 10.51 -22.14
C SER A 120 11.67 10.67 -23.66
N GLU A 121 10.91 9.83 -24.37
CA GLU A 121 10.94 9.77 -25.84
C GLU A 121 9.63 10.16 -26.54
N ASN A 122 8.49 10.21 -25.83
CA ASN A 122 7.23 10.65 -26.45
C ASN A 122 7.19 12.16 -26.71
N ASN A 123 6.33 12.57 -27.63
CA ASN A 123 6.00 13.97 -27.83
C ASN A 123 4.93 14.40 -26.81
N PHE A 124 5.11 15.58 -26.23
CA PHE A 124 4.20 16.17 -25.26
C PHE A 124 3.92 17.63 -25.64
N LEU A 125 2.65 18.00 -25.74
CA LEU A 125 2.22 19.38 -25.84
C LEU A 125 2.12 19.96 -24.44
N ASN A 126 3.05 20.84 -24.08
CA ASN A 126 3.03 21.59 -22.84
C ASN A 126 1.85 22.58 -22.85
N LEU A 127 0.91 22.43 -21.91
CA LEU A 127 -0.32 23.22 -21.88
C LEU A 127 -0.13 24.64 -21.34
N ASP A 128 1.01 24.92 -20.69
CA ASP A 128 1.37 26.27 -20.27
C ASP A 128 1.98 27.06 -21.45
N THR A 129 3.01 26.50 -22.08
CA THR A 129 3.75 27.19 -23.16
C THR A 129 3.12 27.05 -24.54
N GLY A 130 2.31 25.99 -24.75
CA GLY A 130 1.80 25.61 -26.06
C GLY A 130 2.85 24.97 -26.99
N ALA A 131 4.06 24.73 -26.51
CA ALA A 131 5.12 24.07 -27.27
C ALA A 131 4.96 22.54 -27.26
N VAL A 132 5.33 21.90 -28.36
CA VAL A 132 5.52 20.44 -28.40
C VAL A 132 6.98 20.14 -28.10
N GLU A 133 7.20 19.32 -27.08
CA GLU A 133 8.50 18.94 -26.56
C GLU A 133 8.69 17.42 -26.71
N ILE A 134 9.93 16.98 -26.94
CA ILE A 134 10.28 15.56 -26.88
C ILE A 134 10.70 15.27 -25.44
N GLY A 135 9.95 14.38 -24.81
CA GLY A 135 10.10 14.00 -23.42
C GLY A 135 9.61 15.06 -22.44
N VAL A 136 9.62 14.69 -21.17
CA VAL A 136 9.33 15.54 -20.01
C VAL A 136 10.64 15.84 -19.29
N ALA A 137 10.78 17.07 -18.78
CA ALA A 137 11.97 17.48 -18.05
C ALA A 137 12.28 16.53 -16.88
N GLY A 138 13.53 16.05 -16.81
CA GLY A 138 13.99 15.12 -15.78
C GLY A 138 13.67 13.65 -16.04
N ALA A 139 12.98 13.31 -17.14
CA ALA A 139 12.63 11.92 -17.43
C ALA A 139 13.85 11.01 -17.60
N GLY A 140 13.79 9.81 -17.01
CA GLY A 140 14.84 8.79 -17.13
C GLY A 140 16.17 9.10 -16.43
N THR A 141 16.22 10.14 -15.59
CA THR A 141 17.44 10.55 -14.88
C THR A 141 17.79 9.68 -13.68
N GLN A 142 16.80 8.97 -13.11
CA GLN A 142 16.97 8.13 -11.92
C GLN A 142 16.09 6.87 -12.03
N PRO A 143 16.55 5.83 -12.75
CA PRO A 143 15.79 4.59 -12.87
C PRO A 143 15.66 3.90 -11.50
N ILE A 144 14.50 3.27 -11.27
CA ILE A 144 14.28 2.38 -10.13
C ILE A 144 14.98 1.05 -10.41
N ALA A 145 15.87 0.63 -9.50
CA ALA A 145 16.65 -0.59 -9.68
C ALA A 145 15.83 -1.85 -9.31
N GLU A 146 15.04 -1.78 -8.24
CA GLU A 146 14.27 -2.91 -7.75
C GLU A 146 12.96 -3.08 -8.55
N ARG A 147 12.85 -4.23 -9.23
CA ARG A 147 11.71 -4.55 -10.10
C ARG A 147 10.38 -4.46 -9.36
N LEU A 148 10.29 -5.00 -8.14
CA LEU A 148 9.04 -5.02 -7.37
C LEU A 148 8.61 -3.62 -6.91
N VAL A 149 9.56 -2.72 -6.64
CA VAL A 149 9.25 -1.30 -6.42
C VAL A 149 8.64 -0.71 -7.69
N GLY A 150 9.24 -0.96 -8.85
CA GLY A 150 8.69 -0.54 -10.14
C GLY A 150 7.27 -1.05 -10.41
N GLU A 151 6.95 -2.30 -10.02
CA GLU A 151 5.59 -2.83 -10.10
C GLU A 151 4.61 -2.08 -9.19
N CYS A 152 4.99 -1.81 -7.93
CA CYS A 152 4.16 -1.05 -6.99
C CYS A 152 3.89 0.38 -7.47
N VAL A 153 4.89 1.03 -8.07
CA VAL A 153 4.77 2.36 -8.68
C VAL A 153 3.76 2.34 -9.84
N LYS A 154 3.93 1.43 -10.80
CA LYS A 154 3.00 1.27 -11.95
C LYS A 154 1.57 0.96 -11.51
N PHE A 155 1.43 0.10 -10.49
CA PHE A 155 0.14 -0.22 -9.89
C PHE A 155 -0.55 1.02 -9.32
N THR A 156 0.17 1.85 -8.57
CA THR A 156 -0.38 3.06 -7.98
C THR A 156 -0.79 4.05 -9.06
N GLN A 157 0.05 4.26 -10.08
CA GLN A 157 -0.27 5.11 -11.23
C GLN A 157 -1.54 4.65 -11.97
N ASN A 158 -1.73 3.33 -12.11
CA ASN A 158 -2.95 2.77 -12.69
C ASN A 158 -4.18 3.05 -11.81
N PHE A 159 -4.06 2.95 -10.48
CA PHE A 159 -5.15 3.29 -9.56
C PHE A 159 -5.51 4.78 -9.60
N ARG A 160 -4.53 5.68 -9.66
CA ARG A 160 -4.77 7.12 -9.87
C ARG A 160 -5.55 7.37 -11.15
N ASN A 161 -5.17 6.72 -12.25
CA ASN A 161 -5.88 6.85 -13.52
C ASN A 161 -7.32 6.33 -13.47
N GLN A 162 -7.57 5.22 -12.75
CA GLN A 162 -8.93 4.70 -12.57
C GLN A 162 -9.78 5.61 -11.68
N TYR A 163 -9.19 6.13 -10.60
CA TYR A 163 -9.83 7.10 -9.70
C TYR A 163 -10.22 8.39 -10.43
N LEU A 164 -9.33 8.92 -11.27
CA LEU A 164 -9.60 10.08 -12.13
C LEU A 164 -10.52 9.72 -13.33
N GLY A 165 -10.89 8.46 -13.49
CA GLY A 165 -11.76 7.97 -14.56
C GLY A 165 -13.23 8.25 -14.30
N VAL A 166 -13.62 9.50 -14.06
CA VAL A 166 -15.03 9.91 -13.91
C VAL A 166 -15.55 10.54 -15.20
N ASN A 167 -16.68 10.06 -15.73
CA ASN A 167 -17.25 10.60 -16.96
C ASN A 167 -18.01 11.92 -16.73
N ALA A 168 -18.53 12.51 -17.80
CA ALA A 168 -19.24 13.79 -17.72
C ALA A 168 -20.60 13.73 -17.00
N LEU A 169 -21.11 12.54 -16.65
CA LEU A 169 -22.31 12.32 -15.84
C LEU A 169 -21.98 12.08 -14.37
N GLY A 170 -20.70 11.95 -14.02
CA GLY A 170 -20.24 11.63 -12.67
C GLY A 170 -20.12 10.13 -12.40
N ASP A 171 -20.27 9.26 -13.40
CA ASP A 171 -20.07 7.82 -13.18
C ASP A 171 -18.57 7.53 -13.02
N GLU A 172 -18.24 6.86 -11.90
CA GLU A 172 -16.87 6.51 -11.52
C GLU A 172 -16.43 5.21 -12.21
N ARG A 173 -15.25 5.23 -12.86
CA ARG A 173 -14.63 3.99 -13.37
C ARG A 173 -14.13 3.08 -12.24
N LEU A 174 -13.66 3.67 -11.15
CA LEU A 174 -13.27 2.92 -9.95
C LEU A 174 -14.46 2.82 -9.01
N GLU A 175 -15.30 1.81 -9.20
CA GLU A 175 -16.49 1.63 -8.36
C GLU A 175 -16.13 1.29 -6.90
N PRO A 176 -17.03 1.60 -5.94
CA PRO A 176 -16.87 1.16 -4.56
C PRO A 176 -16.68 -0.36 -4.45
N PHE A 177 -15.67 -0.79 -3.71
CA PHE A 177 -15.33 -2.19 -3.57
C PHE A 177 -16.25 -2.88 -2.55
N THR A 178 -17.05 -3.84 -3.04
CA THR A 178 -18.14 -4.49 -2.31
C THR A 178 -17.97 -6.00 -2.13
N ASP A 179 -16.80 -6.56 -2.48
CA ASP A 179 -16.57 -8.01 -2.46
C ASP A 179 -16.96 -8.65 -1.10
N PRO A 180 -17.65 -9.79 -1.08
CA PRO A 180 -18.15 -10.39 0.16
C PRO A 180 -17.04 -11.03 1.02
N THR A 181 -15.90 -11.41 0.42
CA THR A 181 -14.82 -12.14 1.10
C THR A 181 -13.59 -11.28 1.30
N ASP A 182 -13.09 -10.64 0.26
CA ASP A 182 -11.79 -9.97 0.25
C ASP A 182 -11.82 -8.61 0.97
N ALA A 183 -10.79 -8.34 1.76
CA ALA A 183 -10.75 -7.12 2.58
C ALA A 183 -10.53 -5.84 1.76
N ALA A 184 -9.77 -5.95 0.67
CA ALA A 184 -9.52 -4.91 -0.32
C ALA A 184 -9.42 -5.54 -1.72
N PRO A 185 -9.36 -4.75 -2.80
CA PRO A 185 -9.10 -5.28 -4.13
C PRO A 185 -7.83 -6.15 -4.14
N LYS A 186 -7.88 -7.31 -4.81
CA LYS A 186 -6.76 -8.26 -4.88
C LYS A 186 -5.45 -7.61 -5.32
N GLN A 187 -5.52 -6.61 -6.20
CA GLN A 187 -4.33 -5.88 -6.65
C GLN A 187 -3.69 -5.07 -5.51
N CYS A 188 -4.47 -4.36 -4.68
CA CYS A 188 -3.94 -3.67 -3.50
C CYS A 188 -3.24 -4.65 -2.55
N MET A 189 -3.86 -5.81 -2.30
CA MET A 189 -3.28 -6.83 -1.42
C MET A 189 -1.98 -7.40 -2.02
N ARG A 190 -1.97 -7.80 -3.30
CA ARG A 190 -0.76 -8.31 -3.96
C ARG A 190 0.42 -7.33 -3.90
N HIS A 191 0.20 -6.06 -4.19
CA HIS A 191 1.31 -5.09 -4.16
C HIS A 191 1.75 -4.76 -2.73
N ALA A 192 0.84 -4.85 -1.74
CA ALA A 192 1.24 -4.81 -0.34
C ALA A 192 2.07 -6.05 0.08
N ALA A 193 1.83 -7.21 -0.54
CA ALA A 193 2.65 -8.40 -0.33
C ALA A 193 4.05 -8.23 -0.94
N MET A 194 4.17 -7.61 -2.12
CA MET A 194 5.46 -7.22 -2.70
C MET A 194 6.24 -6.30 -1.77
N VAL A 195 5.58 -5.27 -1.21
CA VAL A 195 6.21 -4.39 -0.21
C VAL A 195 6.70 -5.19 0.98
N ARG A 196 5.88 -6.10 1.52
CA ARG A 196 6.29 -6.93 2.65
C ARG A 196 7.51 -7.80 2.31
N PHE A 197 7.50 -8.44 1.14
CA PHE A 197 8.62 -9.25 0.66
C PHE A 197 9.90 -8.43 0.52
N LEU A 198 9.79 -7.21 0.00
CA LEU A 198 10.88 -6.25 -0.13
C LEU A 198 11.43 -5.78 1.22
N GLU A 199 10.57 -5.59 2.21
CA GLU A 199 10.98 -5.19 3.57
C GLU A 199 11.70 -6.30 4.32
N ASP A 200 11.38 -7.55 4.02
CA ASP A 200 11.96 -8.75 4.63
C ASP A 200 13.23 -9.25 3.89
N ASP A 201 13.79 -8.46 2.96
CA ASP A 201 14.94 -8.80 2.08
C ASP A 201 14.72 -10.11 1.26
N GLY A 202 13.46 -10.43 0.98
CA GLY A 202 13.02 -11.69 0.36
C GLY A 202 12.87 -12.82 1.35
N ASP A 203 11.62 -13.28 1.57
CA ASP A 203 11.23 -14.30 2.57
C ASP A 203 11.72 -15.74 2.25
N GLY A 204 12.62 -15.92 1.28
CA GLY A 204 13.11 -17.23 0.84
C GLY A 204 12.06 -18.19 0.24
N ASP A 205 10.76 -17.85 0.29
CA ASP A 205 9.63 -18.59 -0.27
C ASP A 205 9.16 -17.96 -1.60
N PRO A 206 9.47 -18.58 -2.76
CA PRO A 206 9.08 -18.05 -4.06
C PRO A 206 7.56 -17.96 -4.20
N GLY A 207 7.04 -16.78 -4.50
CA GLY A 207 5.61 -16.52 -4.70
C GLY A 207 4.94 -15.80 -3.53
N ALA A 208 5.59 -15.70 -2.38
CA ALA A 208 5.11 -14.94 -1.22
C ALA A 208 4.87 -13.45 -1.57
N GLU A 209 5.63 -12.89 -2.52
CA GLU A 209 5.46 -11.53 -3.02
C GLU A 209 4.11 -11.29 -3.74
N TYR A 210 3.36 -12.35 -4.05
CA TYR A 210 2.01 -12.27 -4.64
C TYR A 210 0.90 -12.83 -3.72
N ASP A 211 1.23 -13.20 -2.49
CA ASP A 211 0.28 -13.77 -1.55
C ASP A 211 -0.68 -12.70 -1.00
N VAL A 212 -1.97 -12.87 -1.28
CA VAL A 212 -2.99 -11.89 -0.90
C VAL A 212 -3.26 -11.81 0.61
N ASP A 213 -2.98 -12.88 1.36
CA ASP A 213 -3.14 -12.89 2.82
C ASP A 213 -1.98 -12.16 3.50
N ILE A 214 -0.74 -12.36 3.02
CA ILE A 214 0.42 -11.56 3.41
C ILE A 214 0.15 -10.09 3.12
N GLY A 215 -0.34 -9.81 1.91
CA GLY A 215 -0.72 -8.48 1.48
C GLY A 215 -1.78 -7.81 2.35
N ALA A 216 -2.85 -8.54 2.69
CA ALA A 216 -3.90 -8.03 3.57
C ALA A 216 -3.39 -7.72 4.99
N ASN A 217 -2.48 -8.54 5.50
CA ASN A 217 -1.81 -8.26 6.77
C ASN A 217 -0.95 -7.00 6.66
N ARG A 218 -0.18 -6.84 5.58
CA ARG A 218 0.66 -5.63 5.42
C ARG A 218 -0.17 -4.35 5.28
N LEU A 219 -1.29 -4.38 4.55
CA LEU A 219 -2.22 -3.25 4.48
C LEU A 219 -2.78 -2.87 5.87
N THR A 220 -3.03 -3.85 6.74
CA THR A 220 -3.43 -3.58 8.13
C THR A 220 -2.38 -2.74 8.83
N VAL A 221 -1.10 -3.12 8.71
CA VAL A 221 0.01 -2.39 9.33
C VAL A 221 0.16 -0.98 8.74
N LEU A 222 0.12 -0.84 7.41
CA LEU A 222 0.24 0.47 6.74
C LEU A 222 -0.89 1.44 7.15
N LEU A 223 -2.12 0.93 7.28
CA LEU A 223 -3.24 1.72 7.78
C LEU A 223 -3.05 2.11 9.25
N ASP A 224 -2.48 1.21 10.05
CA ASP A 224 -2.28 1.46 11.48
C ASP A 224 -1.22 2.51 11.76
N GLU A 225 -0.13 2.51 10.98
CA GLU A 225 0.90 3.55 10.97
C GLU A 225 0.33 4.97 10.73
N ARG A 226 -0.90 5.06 10.20
CA ARG A 226 -1.63 6.31 9.91
C ARG A 226 -3.00 6.36 10.59
N ARG A 227 -3.26 5.53 11.61
CA ARG A 227 -4.58 5.40 12.26
C ARG A 227 -5.18 6.73 12.72
N GLY A 228 -4.33 7.65 13.19
CA GLY A 228 -4.75 8.98 13.63
C GLY A 228 -5.47 9.79 12.54
N GLN A 229 -5.02 9.67 11.28
CA GLN A 229 -5.54 10.38 10.11
C GLN A 229 -6.56 9.55 9.34
N LEU A 230 -6.44 8.22 9.38
CA LEU A 230 -7.24 7.29 8.58
C LEU A 230 -8.24 6.46 9.41
N ARG A 231 -8.71 6.99 10.54
CA ARG A 231 -9.55 6.25 11.51
C ARG A 231 -10.73 5.53 10.86
N ASP A 232 -11.45 6.21 9.96
CA ASP A 232 -12.63 5.65 9.31
C ASP A 232 -12.27 4.55 8.33
N LEU A 233 -11.20 4.73 7.56
CA LEU A 233 -10.69 3.71 6.64
C LEU A 233 -10.15 2.49 7.40
N VAL A 234 -9.44 2.69 8.52
CA VAL A 234 -8.97 1.61 9.39
C VAL A 234 -10.17 0.79 9.91
N ALA A 235 -11.22 1.47 10.38
CA ALA A 235 -12.43 0.80 10.85
C ALA A 235 -13.17 0.05 9.72
N ARG A 236 -13.31 0.67 8.54
CA ARG A 236 -13.89 0.03 7.35
C ARG A 236 -13.10 -1.19 6.93
N TYR A 237 -11.78 -1.07 6.77
CA TYR A 237 -10.89 -2.17 6.39
C TYR A 237 -10.91 -3.31 7.43
N GLY A 238 -10.84 -2.97 8.72
CA GLY A 238 -10.91 -3.94 9.82
C GLY A 238 -12.23 -4.73 9.84
N SER A 239 -13.36 -4.08 9.54
CA SER A 239 -14.66 -4.78 9.40
C SER A 239 -14.62 -5.85 8.31
N ARG A 240 -13.91 -5.58 7.22
CA ARG A 240 -13.77 -6.49 6.07
C ARG A 240 -12.76 -7.62 6.33
N ARG A 241 -11.88 -7.48 7.33
CA ARG A 241 -10.98 -8.54 7.84
C ARG A 241 -11.64 -9.44 8.90
N GLY A 242 -12.95 -9.34 9.12
CA GLY A 242 -13.67 -10.12 10.14
C GLY A 242 -13.78 -9.44 11.50
N GLY A 243 -13.60 -8.12 11.54
CA GLY A 243 -13.88 -7.31 12.72
C GLY A 243 -15.36 -7.33 13.14
N ARG A 244 -15.66 -6.76 14.31
CA ARG A 244 -17.00 -6.78 14.92
C ARG A 244 -18.02 -5.84 14.26
N THR A 245 -17.56 -4.84 13.52
CA THR A 245 -18.40 -3.86 12.84
C THR A 245 -18.98 -4.44 11.55
N ALA A 246 -20.14 -3.91 11.12
CA ALA A 246 -20.74 -4.32 9.86
C ALA A 246 -19.80 -4.03 8.69
N ARG A 247 -19.68 -5.00 7.78
CA ARG A 247 -18.84 -4.90 6.58
C ARG A 247 -19.35 -3.75 5.70
N ALA A 248 -18.55 -2.70 5.55
CA ALA A 248 -18.85 -1.57 4.67
C ALA A 248 -18.07 -1.66 3.34
N PRO A 249 -18.59 -1.10 2.23
CA PRO A 249 -17.82 -0.92 1.00
C PRO A 249 -16.60 -0.02 1.24
N LEU A 250 -15.52 -0.23 0.48
CA LEU A 250 -14.44 0.75 0.37
C LEU A 250 -14.78 1.70 -0.77
N SER A 251 -14.82 3.01 -0.50
CA SER A 251 -15.01 4.01 -1.55
C SER A 251 -13.87 4.01 -2.58
N SER A 252 -14.05 4.70 -3.70
CA SER A 252 -12.98 4.94 -4.68
C SER A 252 -11.78 5.66 -4.04
N LYS A 253 -12.03 6.64 -3.16
CA LYS A 253 -10.99 7.32 -2.37
C LYS A 253 -10.29 6.41 -1.37
N ASP A 254 -11.02 5.52 -0.69
CA ASP A 254 -10.41 4.52 0.21
C ASP A 254 -9.45 3.60 -0.56
N GLN A 255 -9.86 3.16 -1.74
CA GLN A 255 -9.04 2.32 -2.61
C GLN A 255 -7.80 3.06 -3.13
N LEU A 256 -7.93 4.34 -3.49
CA LEU A 256 -6.80 5.20 -3.84
C LEU A 256 -5.82 5.33 -2.67
N LEU A 257 -6.31 5.59 -1.45
CA LEU A 257 -5.47 5.69 -0.25
C LEU A 257 -4.69 4.41 0.01
N LEU A 258 -5.31 3.23 -0.15
CA LEU A 258 -4.57 1.96 -0.03
C LEU A 258 -3.44 1.86 -1.06
N ALA A 259 -3.66 2.31 -2.30
CA ALA A 259 -2.62 2.32 -3.32
C ALA A 259 -1.50 3.32 -3.00
N GLU A 260 -1.84 4.52 -2.52
CA GLU A 260 -0.84 5.52 -2.13
C GLU A 260 0.01 5.08 -0.93
N LEU A 261 -0.56 4.35 0.02
CA LEU A 261 0.19 3.78 1.14
C LEU A 261 1.18 2.69 0.67
N VAL A 262 0.77 1.88 -0.32
CA VAL A 262 1.67 0.91 -0.97
C VAL A 262 2.80 1.63 -1.71
N PHE A 263 2.51 2.72 -2.42
CA PHE A 263 3.53 3.57 -3.06
C PHE A 263 4.54 4.09 -2.05
N ASP A 264 4.08 4.71 -0.95
CA ASP A 264 4.96 5.24 0.09
C ASP A 264 5.86 4.17 0.69
N ALA A 265 5.32 2.96 0.91
CA ALA A 265 6.09 1.87 1.47
C ALA A 265 7.12 1.32 0.46
N ALA A 266 6.76 1.16 -0.80
CA ALA A 266 7.67 0.70 -1.85
C ALA A 266 8.81 1.69 -2.11
N VAL A 267 8.52 2.99 -2.22
CA VAL A 267 9.54 4.03 -2.42
C VAL A 267 10.45 4.14 -1.20
N ARG A 268 9.92 3.95 0.01
CA ARG A 268 10.76 3.86 1.22
C ARG A 268 11.78 2.73 1.15
N VAL A 269 11.45 1.58 0.55
CA VAL A 269 12.42 0.49 0.33
C VAL A 269 13.51 0.94 -0.63
N GLU A 270 13.16 1.51 -1.79
CA GLU A 270 14.13 1.96 -2.80
C GLU A 270 15.07 3.05 -2.26
N ALA A 271 14.54 3.94 -1.43
CA ALA A 271 15.31 5.00 -0.80
C ALA A 271 16.23 4.51 0.33
N LYS A 272 16.07 3.27 0.83
CA LYS A 272 17.04 2.70 1.76
C LYS A 272 18.37 2.59 1.00
N PRO A 273 19.48 3.13 1.52
CA PRO A 273 20.77 2.94 0.90
C PRO A 273 21.00 1.44 0.72
N ALA A 274 21.31 1.01 -0.50
CA ALA A 274 21.71 -0.36 -0.80
C ALA A 274 22.73 -0.76 0.26
N ALA A 275 22.41 -1.78 1.07
CA ALA A 275 23.15 -2.13 2.28
C ALA A 275 24.64 -2.34 1.97
N THR A 276 25.39 -1.24 2.04
CA THR A 276 26.85 -1.20 2.13
C THR A 276 27.19 -0.98 3.60
N GLU A 277 26.58 -1.79 4.44
CA GLU A 277 27.00 -2.16 5.78
C GLU A 277 26.02 -3.24 6.21
N ALA A 278 26.54 -4.44 6.49
CA ALA A 278 25.74 -5.57 6.91
C ALA A 278 24.77 -5.10 8.02
N ALA A 279 23.47 -5.36 7.83
CA ALA A 279 22.52 -5.35 8.93
C ALA A 279 23.19 -6.00 10.16
N PRO A 280 23.03 -5.46 11.38
CA PRO A 280 23.62 -6.06 12.55
C PRO A 280 23.28 -7.55 12.52
N LYS A 281 24.30 -8.40 12.36
CA LYS A 281 24.09 -9.84 12.12
C LYS A 281 23.14 -10.35 13.18
N LYS A 282 21.96 -10.82 12.76
CA LYS A 282 21.02 -11.49 13.65
C LYS A 282 21.81 -12.58 14.39
N PRO A 283 21.63 -12.73 15.70
CA PRO A 283 22.30 -13.78 16.42
C PRO A 283 21.87 -15.15 15.86
N SER A 284 22.80 -16.09 15.76
CA SER A 284 22.50 -17.48 15.41
C SER A 284 22.15 -18.27 16.68
N THR A 285 21.23 -19.22 16.58
CA THR A 285 20.98 -20.20 17.64
C THR A 285 22.04 -21.31 17.68
N HIS A 286 23.08 -21.24 16.85
CA HIS A 286 24.17 -22.20 16.74
C HIS A 286 23.66 -23.65 16.52
N GLY A 287 22.59 -23.79 15.74
CA GLY A 287 21.96 -25.08 15.46
C GLY A 287 21.03 -25.62 16.56
N ALA A 288 20.76 -24.83 17.61
CA ALA A 288 19.74 -25.18 18.58
C ALA A 288 18.34 -25.09 17.95
N HIS A 289 17.52 -26.12 18.19
CA HIS A 289 16.15 -26.17 17.69
C HIS A 289 15.29 -25.07 18.35
N SER A 290 14.37 -24.46 17.61
CA SER A 290 13.51 -23.35 18.07
C SER A 290 12.80 -23.63 19.41
N THR A 291 12.40 -24.88 19.64
CA THR A 291 11.75 -25.31 20.89
C THR A 291 12.68 -25.27 22.10
N VAL A 292 13.99 -25.47 21.91
CA VAL A 292 14.99 -25.39 22.98
C VAL A 292 15.20 -23.92 23.35
N THR A 293 15.42 -23.06 22.36
CA THR A 293 15.58 -21.61 22.55
C THR A 293 14.37 -21.00 23.25
N PHE A 294 13.15 -21.40 22.83
CA PHE A 294 11.92 -20.98 23.49
C PHE A 294 11.84 -21.49 24.93
N ALA A 295 12.11 -22.79 25.17
CA ALA A 295 12.02 -23.39 26.50
C ALA A 295 12.99 -22.78 27.51
N GLU A 296 14.21 -22.45 27.10
CA GLU A 296 15.18 -21.77 27.96
C GLU A 296 14.68 -20.38 28.36
N ARG A 297 14.16 -19.61 27.40
CA ARG A 297 13.65 -18.27 27.68
C ARG A 297 12.35 -18.31 28.48
N PHE A 298 11.49 -19.29 28.22
CA PHE A 298 10.28 -19.56 28.99
C PHE A 298 10.62 -19.91 30.44
N ALA A 299 11.59 -20.81 30.68
CA ALA A 299 12.03 -21.17 32.03
C ALA A 299 12.61 -19.99 32.81
N SER A 300 13.30 -19.07 32.11
CA SER A 300 13.83 -17.82 32.70
C SER A 300 12.73 -16.81 33.04
N ALA A 301 11.73 -16.67 32.17
CA ALA A 301 10.59 -15.79 32.39
C ALA A 301 9.60 -16.34 33.43
N PHE A 302 9.43 -17.66 33.49
CA PHE A 302 8.46 -18.37 34.34
C PHE A 302 9.12 -19.44 35.22
N PRO A 303 10.04 -19.05 36.13
CA PRO A 303 10.72 -20.01 36.99
C PRO A 303 9.75 -20.71 37.92
N GLY A 304 9.85 -22.03 38.01
CA GLY A 304 9.09 -22.87 38.94
C GLY A 304 7.72 -23.34 38.44
N VAL A 305 7.24 -22.85 37.28
CA VAL A 305 5.96 -23.30 36.71
C VAL A 305 6.05 -24.77 36.29
N ARG A 306 5.21 -25.62 36.89
CA ARG A 306 5.07 -27.06 36.56
C ARG A 306 3.60 -27.35 36.29
N GLY A 307 3.17 -27.27 35.04
CA GLY A 307 1.77 -27.33 34.61
C GLY A 307 1.25 -25.97 34.14
N VAL A 308 -0.01 -25.66 34.45
CA VAL A 308 -0.64 -24.37 34.11
C VAL A 308 -0.64 -23.47 35.35
N GLU A 309 -0.07 -22.28 35.23
CA GLU A 309 -0.10 -21.25 36.29
C GLU A 309 -0.64 -19.94 35.73
N TRP A 310 -1.63 -19.35 36.43
CA TRP A 310 -2.24 -18.07 36.05
C TRP A 310 -1.63 -16.92 36.84
N PHE A 311 -1.16 -15.91 36.13
CA PHE A 311 -0.70 -14.65 36.66
C PHE A 311 -1.75 -13.58 36.41
N ASN A 312 -2.20 -12.91 37.46
CA ASN A 312 -3.19 -11.81 37.39
C ASN A 312 -2.63 -10.47 37.89
N ASP A 313 -1.40 -10.48 38.43
CA ASP A 313 -0.72 -9.27 38.88
C ASP A 313 -0.05 -8.58 37.68
N ASP A 314 -0.48 -7.36 37.37
CA ASP A 314 -0.03 -6.60 36.19
C ASP A 314 1.49 -6.41 36.16
N LYS A 315 2.10 -6.10 37.32
CA LYS A 315 3.55 -5.92 37.42
C LYS A 315 4.29 -7.23 37.16
N ALA A 316 3.83 -8.35 37.70
CA ALA A 316 4.40 -9.66 37.45
C ALA A 316 4.23 -10.10 36.00
N ILE A 317 3.07 -9.83 35.38
CA ILE A 317 2.82 -10.14 33.96
C ILE A 317 3.83 -9.41 33.07
N ARG A 318 3.95 -8.07 33.21
CA ARG A 318 4.88 -7.25 32.44
C ARG A 318 6.32 -7.71 32.57
N MET A 319 6.78 -7.88 33.81
CA MET A 319 8.13 -8.34 34.09
C MET A 319 8.45 -9.68 33.41
N ARG A 320 7.48 -10.60 33.36
CA ARG A 320 7.67 -11.93 32.74
C ARG A 320 7.61 -11.86 31.21
N LEU A 321 6.68 -11.09 30.65
CA LEU A 321 6.59 -10.87 29.20
C LEU A 321 7.83 -10.15 28.66
N ALA A 322 8.30 -9.11 29.35
CA ALA A 322 9.53 -8.40 29.00
C ALA A 322 10.78 -9.30 29.02
N ARG A 323 10.79 -10.36 29.85
CA ARG A 323 11.88 -11.36 29.85
C ARG A 323 11.71 -12.40 28.75
N LEU A 324 10.48 -12.87 28.53
CA LEU A 324 10.18 -13.85 27.50
C LEU A 324 10.43 -13.29 26.09
N LEU A 325 10.06 -12.02 25.89
CA LEU A 325 10.09 -11.34 24.61
C LEU A 325 11.19 -10.26 24.56
N ALA A 326 12.23 -10.43 25.39
CA ALA A 326 13.43 -9.63 25.27
C ALA A 326 14.12 -9.90 23.93
N GLU A 327 14.75 -8.87 23.34
CA GLU A 327 15.62 -9.07 22.20
C GLU A 327 16.79 -10.03 22.56
N PRO A 328 17.24 -10.89 21.61
CA PRO A 328 16.79 -11.00 20.22
C PRO A 328 15.49 -11.81 20.06
N LEU A 329 14.54 -11.31 19.27
CA LEU A 329 13.32 -12.02 18.85
C LEU A 329 13.46 -12.74 17.49
N GLU A 330 14.43 -12.30 16.70
CA GLU A 330 14.77 -12.86 15.38
C GLU A 330 16.19 -13.43 15.38
N PHE A 331 16.35 -14.61 14.78
CA PHE A 331 17.63 -15.28 14.62
C PHE A 331 17.87 -15.59 13.14
N GLU A 332 19.14 -15.72 12.76
CA GLU A 332 19.55 -16.03 11.38
C GLU A 332 19.01 -17.40 10.90
N ASP A 333 18.95 -18.37 11.82
CA ASP A 333 18.69 -19.78 11.55
C ASP A 333 17.37 -20.28 12.16
N SER A 334 16.61 -19.44 12.86
CA SER A 334 15.32 -19.86 13.43
C SER A 334 14.39 -18.72 13.86
N THR A 335 13.10 -19.04 13.99
CA THR A 335 12.06 -18.18 14.57
C THR A 335 11.45 -18.89 15.78
N PRO A 336 11.95 -18.68 17.01
CA PRO A 336 11.47 -19.44 18.17
C PRO A 336 10.24 -18.85 18.86
N PHE A 337 9.93 -17.57 18.64
CA PHE A 337 8.85 -16.86 19.35
C PHE A 337 7.63 -16.70 18.45
N TRP A 338 6.55 -17.37 18.81
CA TRP A 338 5.29 -17.32 18.08
C TRP A 338 4.13 -17.12 19.06
N TRP A 339 3.03 -16.62 18.53
CA TRP A 339 1.76 -16.59 19.24
C TRP A 339 0.62 -17.00 18.32
N SER A 340 -0.40 -17.61 18.92
CA SER A 340 -1.62 -17.97 18.23
C SER A 340 -2.71 -16.95 18.54
N ARG A 341 -3.31 -16.39 17.50
CA ARG A 341 -4.48 -15.50 17.61
C ARG A 341 -5.58 -16.02 16.69
N GLY A 342 -6.68 -16.50 17.30
CA GLY A 342 -7.74 -17.18 16.55
C GLY A 342 -7.21 -18.44 15.87
N SER A 343 -7.38 -18.53 14.55
CA SER A 343 -6.86 -19.63 13.71
C SER A 343 -5.44 -19.43 13.19
N SER A 344 -4.83 -18.27 13.43
CA SER A 344 -3.52 -17.91 12.86
C SER A 344 -2.38 -18.11 13.86
N ASN A 345 -1.22 -18.53 13.35
CA ASN A 345 0.05 -18.52 14.09
C ASN A 345 0.91 -17.41 13.49
N LEU A 346 1.39 -16.51 14.32
CA LEU A 346 2.17 -15.36 13.91
C LEU A 346 3.53 -15.43 14.62
N HIS A 347 4.61 -15.15 13.90
CA HIS A 347 5.92 -14.95 14.51
C HIS A 347 5.92 -13.61 15.26
N ILE A 348 6.58 -13.56 16.41
CA ILE A 348 6.75 -12.33 17.19
C ILE A 348 8.10 -11.73 16.82
N SER A 349 8.09 -10.62 16.08
CA SER A 349 9.28 -9.87 15.67
C SER A 349 9.48 -8.57 16.45
N HIS A 350 8.46 -8.08 17.17
CA HIS A 350 8.55 -6.88 17.99
C HIS A 350 7.80 -7.02 19.31
N TYR A 351 8.37 -6.48 20.37
CA TYR A 351 7.74 -6.37 21.69
C TYR A 351 8.03 -5.02 22.31
N GLU A 352 6.98 -4.34 22.77
CA GLU A 352 7.12 -3.07 23.46
C GLU A 352 6.04 -2.88 24.53
N GLU A 353 6.37 -2.16 25.60
CA GLU A 353 5.40 -1.74 26.61
C GLU A 353 5.25 -0.21 26.60
N ARG A 354 4.01 0.29 26.54
CA ARG A 354 3.69 1.72 26.61
C ARG A 354 2.46 1.95 27.48
N ASP A 355 2.54 2.85 28.46
CA ASP A 355 1.38 3.38 29.21
C ASP A 355 0.32 2.34 29.64
N GLY A 356 0.76 1.20 30.16
CA GLY A 356 -0.15 0.16 30.61
C GLY A 356 -0.59 -0.84 29.53
N ILE A 357 -0.14 -0.68 28.29
CA ILE A 357 -0.43 -1.50 27.11
C ILE A 357 0.82 -2.30 26.76
N VAL A 358 0.62 -3.56 26.38
CA VAL A 358 1.62 -4.42 25.78
C VAL A 358 1.40 -4.40 24.26
N MET A 359 2.46 -4.21 23.49
CA MET A 359 2.45 -4.28 22.05
C MET A 359 3.28 -5.49 21.61
N ILE A 360 2.63 -6.45 20.95
CA ILE A 360 3.29 -7.59 20.32
C ILE A 360 3.11 -7.42 18.82
N ASN A 361 4.21 -7.30 18.08
CA ASN A 361 4.23 -6.84 16.70
C ASN A 361 3.54 -5.49 16.55
N PHE A 362 2.28 -5.51 16.09
CA PHE A 362 1.44 -4.33 15.86
C PHE A 362 0.13 -4.40 16.65
N ASP A 363 -0.06 -5.42 17.49
CA ASP A 363 -1.26 -5.60 18.29
C ASP A 363 -1.08 -4.98 19.67
N GLU A 364 -1.83 -3.90 19.94
CA GLU A 364 -1.96 -3.29 21.25
C GLU A 364 -2.96 -4.06 22.12
N MET A 365 -2.53 -4.50 23.30
CA MET A 365 -3.37 -5.24 24.23
C MET A 365 -3.21 -4.79 25.67
N LYS A 366 -4.34 -4.68 26.37
CA LYS A 366 -4.39 -4.59 27.83
C LYS A 366 -4.46 -6.00 28.41
N VAL A 367 -3.31 -6.52 28.81
CA VAL A 367 -3.20 -7.87 29.35
C VAL A 367 -3.71 -7.90 30.79
N ARG A 368 -4.86 -8.55 31.02
CA ARG A 368 -5.44 -8.70 32.38
C ARG A 368 -4.87 -9.88 33.15
N ARG A 369 -4.61 -10.97 32.45
CA ARG A 369 -4.04 -12.21 33.00
C ARG A 369 -3.31 -13.00 31.94
N VAL A 370 -2.30 -13.74 32.38
CA VAL A 370 -1.47 -14.62 31.56
C VAL A 370 -1.47 -16.00 32.16
N ALA A 371 -1.76 -17.02 31.35
CA ALA A 371 -1.45 -18.41 31.70
C ALA A 371 -0.08 -18.80 31.15
N ALA A 372 0.81 -19.28 32.01
CA ALA A 372 2.04 -19.93 31.62
C ALA A 372 1.83 -21.45 31.67
N VAL A 373 2.09 -22.15 30.57
CA VAL A 373 1.84 -23.58 30.45
C VAL A 373 3.14 -24.33 30.22
N ASN A 374 3.61 -25.06 31.23
CA ASN A 374 4.76 -25.96 31.17
C ASN A 374 4.32 -27.40 31.46
N CYS A 375 3.76 -28.07 30.46
CA CYS A 375 3.25 -29.44 30.59
C CYS A 375 4.22 -30.43 29.94
N ARG A 376 4.88 -31.27 30.74
CA ARG A 376 5.62 -32.45 30.25
C ARG A 376 4.65 -33.55 29.80
N LEU A 377 3.97 -33.39 28.66
CA LEU A 377 3.09 -34.42 28.11
C LEU A 377 3.47 -34.75 26.66
N HIS A 378 4.53 -35.55 26.52
CA HIS A 378 4.52 -36.60 25.51
C HIS A 378 3.64 -37.74 26.04
N GLN A 379 2.63 -38.13 25.26
CA GLN A 379 1.66 -39.21 25.49
C GLN A 379 0.35 -38.79 26.17
N ALA A 380 -0.77 -39.17 25.52
CA ALA A 380 -2.17 -38.99 25.87
C ALA A 380 -2.79 -37.61 25.58
N PHE A 381 -3.11 -37.33 24.30
CA PHE A 381 -4.47 -37.02 23.83
C PHE A 381 -4.50 -37.20 22.31
N SER A 382 -5.19 -38.23 21.85
CA SER A 382 -5.54 -38.43 20.45
C SER A 382 -6.57 -37.37 20.02
N LYS A 383 -6.31 -36.72 18.87
CA LYS A 383 -7.11 -35.69 18.16
C LYS A 383 -6.86 -34.20 18.49
N VAL A 384 -5.63 -33.72 18.33
CA VAL A 384 -5.32 -32.35 17.84
C VAL A 384 -3.98 -32.44 17.07
N PRO A 385 -3.81 -31.85 15.87
CA PRO A 385 -2.59 -32.05 15.10
C PRO A 385 -1.38 -31.36 15.76
N LYS A 386 -0.35 -32.17 16.03
CA LYS A 386 1.09 -31.90 16.26
C LYS A 386 1.49 -30.42 16.50
N ARG A 387 1.74 -30.06 17.77
CA ARG A 387 2.53 -28.87 18.18
C ARG A 387 3.37 -29.19 19.43
N PRO A 388 4.55 -28.58 19.64
CA PRO A 388 5.25 -28.64 20.93
C PRO A 388 4.46 -27.87 22.00
N ILE A 389 4.39 -28.39 23.23
CA ILE A 389 3.56 -27.85 24.32
C ILE A 389 4.43 -27.01 25.25
N GLU A 390 4.54 -25.72 24.94
CA GLU A 390 4.79 -24.62 25.89
C GLU A 390 4.07 -23.39 25.32
N ASN A 391 2.98 -22.93 25.97
CA ASN A 391 2.11 -21.87 25.44
C ASN A 391 1.85 -20.78 26.49
N ILE A 392 1.57 -19.57 25.99
CA ILE A 392 1.07 -18.42 26.75
C ILE A 392 -0.37 -18.16 26.26
N GLU A 393 -1.37 -18.24 27.14
CA GLU A 393 -2.75 -17.87 26.79
C GLU A 393 -3.11 -16.50 27.38
N PHE A 394 -3.61 -15.62 26.52
CA PHE A 394 -4.08 -14.29 26.89
C PHE A 394 -5.61 -14.26 26.97
N SER A 395 -6.16 -13.90 28.13
CA SER A 395 -7.60 -13.70 28.29
C SER A 395 -7.96 -12.24 28.11
N HIS A 396 -8.91 -11.97 27.20
CA HIS A 396 -9.50 -10.66 26.94
C HIS A 396 -11.01 -10.75 27.25
N ASP A 397 -11.60 -9.71 27.86
CA ASP A 397 -13.05 -9.54 27.83
C ASP A 397 -13.43 -8.65 26.65
N VAL A 398 -14.61 -8.96 26.09
CA VAL A 398 -15.26 -8.35 24.93
C VAL A 398 -15.43 -6.85 25.08
#